data_AF-A0A972DXL5-F1
#
_entry.id   AF-A0A972DXL5-F1
#
_cell.length_a   1.000
_cell.length_b   1.000
_cell.length_c   1.000
_cell.angle_alpha   90.00
_cell.angle_beta   90.00
_cell.angle_gamma   90.00
#
_symmetry.space_group_name_H-M   'P 1'
#
loop_
_entity.id
_entity.type
_entity.pdbx_description
1 polymer ?
#
loop_
_entity_poly.entity_id
_entity_poly.type
_entity_poly.pdbx_seq_one_letter_code
_entity_poly.pdbx_strand_id
1 'polypeptide(L)'
;MAVVAVAVVGVGVTLVAGYPFGMWSYMLTEFALLCLAIGSVVGLIRGQTPIWHSLGTCVVAVGLLYVVTPFGPANLMGLTNLRTRARVAMTGGQDQLQAWAAEVLAKPRDPMEQDGLGWYMPSEEWSEQVRRLRPKALLVRIDPLLEGRRNAVRLGYGGGPFHWYIVVGPPGSVPQRDSVDELWYRWDDGVYGWFPEN
;
A
#
# COMPACT_ATOMS: atom_id res chain seq x y z
N MET A 1 3.14 -12.28 -26.39
CA MET A 1 4.43 -12.12 -25.67
C MET A 1 4.63 -10.69 -25.17
N ALA A 2 4.57 -9.65 -26.03
CA ALA A 2 4.80 -8.26 -25.61
C ALA A 2 3.84 -7.75 -24.50
N VAL A 3 2.54 -8.07 -24.59
CA VAL A 3 1.53 -7.61 -23.61
C VAL A 3 1.79 -8.12 -22.20
N VAL A 4 2.14 -9.41 -22.08
CA VAL A 4 2.48 -10.04 -20.79
C VAL A 4 3.76 -9.42 -20.22
N ALA A 5 4.76 -9.16 -21.07
CA ALA A 5 6.00 -8.51 -20.63
C ALA A 5 5.73 -7.10 -20.07
N VAL A 6 4.85 -6.30 -20.69
CA VAL A 6 4.45 -4.98 -20.18
C VAL A 6 3.85 -5.09 -18.78
N ALA A 7 2.91 -6.01 -18.57
CA ALA A 7 2.29 -6.20 -17.26
C ALA A 7 3.29 -6.67 -16.20
N VAL A 8 4.15 -7.65 -16.52
CA VAL A 8 5.16 -8.17 -15.59
C VAL A 8 6.18 -7.11 -15.22
N VAL A 9 6.70 -6.36 -16.19
CA VAL A 9 7.65 -5.27 -15.95
C VAL A 9 6.98 -4.16 -15.14
N GLY A 10 5.75 -3.78 -15.49
CA GLY A 10 4.97 -2.77 -14.78
C GLY A 10 4.81 -3.10 -13.29
N VAL A 11 4.30 -4.30 -13.00
CA VAL A 11 4.13 -4.80 -11.62
C VAL A 11 5.46 -4.90 -10.89
N GLY A 12 6.51 -5.42 -11.55
CA GLY A 12 7.85 -5.52 -10.98
C GLY A 12 8.43 -4.16 -10.60
N VAL A 13 8.32 -3.16 -11.49
CA VAL A 13 8.75 -1.79 -11.21
C VAL A 13 7.92 -1.18 -10.09
N THR A 14 6.61 -1.39 -10.05
CA THR A 14 5.76 -0.93 -8.93
C THR A 14 6.24 -1.49 -7.59
N LEU A 15 6.54 -2.79 -7.54
CA LEU A 15 7.06 -3.46 -6.36
C LEU A 15 8.46 -2.99 -5.95
N VAL A 16 9.33 -2.61 -6.88
CA VAL A 16 10.73 -2.22 -6.60
C VAL A 16 10.89 -0.74 -6.32
N ALA A 17 10.22 0.12 -7.08
CA ALA A 17 10.37 1.56 -6.97
C ALA A 17 9.60 2.12 -5.76
N GLY A 18 8.38 1.62 -5.52
CA GLY A 18 7.49 2.19 -4.50
C GLY A 18 7.11 3.65 -4.80
N TYR A 19 6.41 4.32 -3.88
CA TYR A 19 5.93 5.67 -4.13
C TYR A 19 7.06 6.72 -4.27
N PRO A 20 6.94 7.70 -5.18
CA PRO A 20 5.83 7.90 -6.14
C PRO A 20 6.00 7.10 -7.45
N PHE A 21 7.22 6.68 -7.79
CA PHE A 21 7.53 6.10 -9.10
C PHE A 21 6.79 4.79 -9.41
N GLY A 22 6.57 3.96 -8.41
CA GLY A 22 5.81 2.72 -8.53
C GLY A 22 4.32 2.95 -8.82
N MET A 23 3.76 4.05 -8.32
CA MET A 23 2.40 4.49 -8.67
C MET A 23 2.34 4.94 -10.13
N TRP A 24 3.30 5.76 -10.57
CA TRP A 24 3.40 6.14 -11.99
C TRP A 24 3.56 4.94 -12.91
N SER A 25 4.44 3.99 -12.56
CA SER A 25 4.61 2.73 -13.29
C SER A 25 3.30 1.96 -13.40
N TYR A 26 2.54 1.89 -12.31
CA TYR A 26 1.26 1.21 -12.26
C TYR A 26 0.23 1.86 -13.21
N MET A 27 0.04 3.18 -13.10
CA MET A 27 -0.89 3.92 -13.97
C MET A 27 -0.50 3.84 -15.45
N LEU A 28 0.80 3.89 -15.76
CA LEU A 28 1.30 3.70 -17.13
C LEU A 28 1.03 2.30 -17.67
N THR A 29 1.11 1.28 -16.81
CA THR A 29 0.83 -0.11 -17.17
C THR A 29 -0.66 -0.29 -17.48
N GLU A 30 -1.55 0.23 -16.63
CA GLU A 30 -2.99 0.24 -16.88
C GLU A 30 -3.33 0.96 -18.19
N PHE A 31 -2.78 2.16 -18.38
CA PHE A 31 -2.99 2.94 -19.59
C PHE A 31 -2.51 2.20 -20.84
N ALA A 32 -1.32 1.60 -20.80
CA ALA A 32 -0.78 0.82 -21.93
C ALA A 32 -1.67 -0.38 -22.28
N LEU A 33 -2.17 -1.12 -21.27
CA LEU A 33 -3.07 -2.24 -21.50
C LEU A 33 -4.43 -1.79 -22.07
N LEU A 34 -4.97 -0.65 -21.61
CA LEU A 34 -6.18 -0.05 -22.17
C LEU A 34 -5.99 0.33 -23.64
N CYS A 35 -4.89 1.02 -23.97
CA CYS A 35 -4.58 1.36 -25.36
C CYS A 35 -4.45 0.12 -26.25
N LEU A 36 -3.85 -0.96 -25.74
CA LEU A 36 -3.73 -2.23 -26.47
C LEU A 36 -5.09 -2.89 -26.70
N ALA A 37 -5.97 -2.90 -25.69
CA ALA A 37 -7.32 -3.44 -25.83
C ALA A 37 -8.13 -2.66 -26.88
N ILE A 38 -8.14 -1.32 -26.78
CA ILE A 38 -8.83 -0.44 -27.73
C ILE A 38 -8.25 -0.61 -29.14
N GLY A 39 -6.93 -0.59 -29.28
CA GLY A 39 -6.25 -0.77 -30.57
C GLY A 39 -6.58 -2.11 -31.22
N SER A 40 -6.67 -3.18 -30.43
CA SER A 40 -7.05 -4.51 -30.91
C SER A 40 -8.49 -4.54 -31.45
N VAL A 41 -9.43 -3.89 -30.76
CA VAL A 41 -10.83 -3.77 -31.20
C VAL A 41 -10.93 -2.94 -32.48
N VAL A 42 -10.24 -1.80 -32.56
CA VAL A 42 -10.23 -0.95 -33.76
C VAL A 42 -9.63 -1.68 -34.95
N GLY A 43 -8.50 -2.38 -34.76
CA GLY A 43 -7.85 -3.17 -35.80
C GLY A 43 -8.72 -4.32 -36.32
N LEU A 44 -9.51 -4.93 -35.44
CA LEU A 44 -10.50 -5.94 -35.80
C LEU A 44 -11.64 -5.34 -36.64
N ILE A 45 -12.23 -4.23 -36.21
CA ILE A 45 -13.32 -3.53 -36.93
C ILE A 45 -12.87 -3.09 -38.33
N ARG A 46 -11.62 -2.62 -38.45
CA ARG A 46 -11.06 -2.14 -39.72
C ARG A 46 -10.52 -3.26 -40.62
N GLY A 47 -10.56 -4.52 -40.21
CA GLY A 47 -10.02 -5.64 -40.97
C GLY A 47 -8.50 -5.56 -41.23
N GLN A 48 -7.77 -4.79 -40.43
CA GLN A 48 -6.33 -4.53 -40.64
C GLN A 48 -5.43 -5.65 -40.14
N THR A 49 -6.00 -6.63 -39.44
CA THR A 49 -5.28 -7.67 -38.71
C THR A 49 -6.05 -8.98 -38.78
N PRO A 50 -5.36 -10.14 -38.75
CA PRO A 50 -6.02 -11.43 -38.65
C PRO A 50 -6.91 -11.49 -37.40
N ILE A 51 -8.16 -11.93 -37.55
CA ILE A 51 -9.18 -11.97 -36.48
C ILE A 51 -8.63 -12.63 -35.21
N TRP A 52 -7.95 -13.77 -35.36
CA TRP A 52 -7.37 -14.52 -34.24
C TRP A 52 -6.31 -13.74 -33.47
N HIS A 53 -5.52 -12.90 -34.15
CA HIS A 53 -4.47 -12.12 -33.52
C HIS A 53 -5.06 -10.99 -32.67
N SER A 54 -6.05 -10.28 -33.21
CA SER A 54 -6.69 -9.16 -32.53
C SER A 54 -7.61 -9.61 -31.41
N LEU A 55 -8.35 -10.70 -31.60
CA LEU A 55 -9.15 -11.31 -30.54
C LEU A 55 -8.27 -11.81 -29.40
N GLY A 56 -7.19 -12.55 -29.72
CA GLY A 56 -6.26 -13.05 -28.71
C GLY A 56 -5.58 -11.94 -27.91
N THR A 57 -5.12 -10.89 -28.60
CA THR A 57 -4.50 -9.73 -27.94
C THR A 57 -5.48 -8.99 -27.04
N CYS A 58 -6.72 -8.80 -27.50
CA CYS A 58 -7.77 -8.16 -26.73
C CYS A 58 -8.09 -8.96 -25.45
N VAL A 59 -8.31 -10.28 -25.57
CA VAL A 59 -8.59 -11.15 -24.41
C VAL A 59 -7.45 -11.11 -23.39
N VAL A 60 -6.20 -11.18 -23.84
CA VAL A 60 -5.04 -11.11 -22.94
C VAL A 60 -4.93 -9.73 -22.29
N ALA A 61 -5.13 -8.64 -23.03
CA ALA A 61 -5.06 -7.29 -22.48
C ALA A 61 -6.15 -7.04 -21.44
N VAL A 62 -7.39 -7.44 -21.72
CA VAL A 62 -8.53 -7.33 -20.78
C VAL A 62 -8.32 -8.22 -19.56
N GLY A 63 -7.84 -9.45 -19.75
CA GLY A 63 -7.50 -10.34 -18.63
C GLY A 63 -6.41 -9.75 -17.73
N LEU A 64 -5.37 -9.16 -18.31
CA LEU A 64 -4.32 -8.48 -17.54
C LEU A 64 -4.82 -7.20 -16.87
N LEU A 65 -5.69 -6.43 -17.53
CA LEU A 65 -6.36 -5.28 -16.91
C LEU A 65 -7.12 -5.73 -15.67
N TYR A 66 -7.93 -6.78 -15.76
CA TYR A 66 -8.63 -7.30 -14.58
C TYR A 66 -7.67 -7.63 -13.43
N VAL A 67 -6.51 -8.22 -13.72
CA VAL A 67 -5.47 -8.54 -12.73
C VAL A 67 -4.91 -7.29 -12.05
N VAL A 68 -4.65 -6.23 -12.82
CA VAL A 68 -4.03 -4.97 -12.35
C VAL A 68 -5.04 -3.86 -12.08
N THR A 69 -6.34 -4.09 -12.15
CA THR A 69 -7.33 -3.05 -11.79
C THR A 69 -7.39 -2.87 -10.27
N PRO A 70 -8.01 -1.79 -9.76
CA PRO A 70 -8.20 -1.59 -8.32
C PRO A 70 -8.85 -2.78 -7.58
N PHE A 71 -9.70 -3.56 -8.28
CA PHE A 71 -10.40 -4.73 -7.74
C PHE A 71 -9.64 -6.05 -7.98
N GLY A 72 -8.53 -6.00 -8.72
CA GLY A 72 -7.74 -7.16 -9.09
C GLY A 72 -6.80 -7.63 -7.97
N PRO A 73 -6.28 -8.87 -8.07
CA PRO A 73 -5.33 -9.42 -7.11
C PRO A 73 -3.97 -8.68 -7.08
N ALA A 74 -3.59 -8.01 -8.17
CA ALA A 74 -2.36 -7.23 -8.25
C ALA A 74 -2.66 -5.71 -8.22
N ASN A 75 -3.68 -5.30 -7.47
CA ASN A 75 -4.02 -3.88 -7.35
C ASN A 75 -2.93 -3.08 -6.63
N LEU A 76 -2.90 -1.76 -6.85
CA LEU A 76 -1.89 -0.85 -6.31
C LEU A 76 -1.75 -0.95 -4.78
N MET A 77 -2.87 -1.04 -4.05
CA MET A 77 -2.86 -1.12 -2.58
C MET A 77 -2.27 -2.46 -2.11
N GLY A 78 -2.65 -3.57 -2.74
CA GLY A 78 -2.12 -4.90 -2.47
C GLY A 78 -0.63 -5.01 -2.76
N LEU A 79 -0.15 -4.45 -3.88
CA LEU A 79 1.28 -4.41 -4.20
C LEU A 79 2.06 -3.51 -3.23
N THR A 80 1.49 -2.37 -2.86
CA THR A 80 2.08 -1.46 -1.86
C THR A 80 2.15 -2.13 -0.49
N ASN A 81 1.10 -2.85 -0.10
CA ASN A 81 1.04 -3.63 1.13
C ASN A 81 2.12 -4.72 1.15
N LEU A 82 2.22 -5.52 0.08
CA LEU A 82 3.23 -6.58 -0.05
C LEU A 82 4.65 -6.02 0.04
N ARG A 83 4.93 -4.93 -0.70
CA ARG A 83 6.23 -4.25 -0.65
C ARG A 83 6.55 -3.75 0.75
N THR A 84 5.59 -3.10 1.42
CA THR A 84 5.81 -2.54 2.76
C THR A 84 6.07 -3.66 3.77
N ARG A 85 5.31 -4.75 3.71
CA ARG A 85 5.52 -5.93 4.57
C ARG A 85 6.91 -6.54 4.34
N ALA A 86 7.33 -6.68 3.08
CA ALA A 86 8.68 -7.16 2.76
C ALA A 86 9.77 -6.23 3.31
N ARG A 87 9.57 -4.90 3.25
CA ARG A 87 10.50 -3.94 3.87
C ARG A 87 10.61 -4.10 5.36
N VAL A 88 9.49 -4.28 6.08
CA VAL A 88 9.51 -4.54 7.53
C VAL A 88 10.29 -5.82 7.84
N ALA A 89 10.05 -6.89 7.08
CA ALA A 89 10.80 -8.15 7.24
C ALA A 89 12.31 -7.94 7.04
N MET A 90 12.72 -7.13 6.06
CA MET A 90 14.14 -6.87 5.76
C MET A 90 14.83 -5.91 6.74
N THR A 91 14.11 -5.04 7.44
CA THR A 91 14.72 -4.02 8.31
C THR A 91 14.83 -4.43 9.79
N GLY A 92 14.21 -5.55 10.18
CA GLY A 92 14.20 -6.01 11.58
C GLY A 92 13.09 -7.01 11.93
N GLY A 93 12.09 -7.19 11.05
CA GLY A 93 10.96 -8.07 11.31
C GLY A 93 9.80 -7.37 12.04
N GLN A 94 8.70 -8.10 12.19
CA GLN A 94 7.49 -7.59 12.84
C GLN A 94 7.66 -7.50 14.37
N ASP A 95 8.34 -8.48 14.97
CA ASP A 95 8.59 -8.53 16.42
C ASP A 95 9.35 -7.30 16.93
N GLN A 96 10.42 -6.91 16.24
CA GLN A 96 11.20 -5.73 16.61
C GLN A 96 10.38 -4.44 16.49
N LEU A 97 9.54 -4.36 15.45
CA LEU A 97 8.67 -3.21 15.23
C LEU A 97 7.60 -3.11 16.33
N GLN A 98 7.01 -4.24 16.70
CA GLN A 98 6.00 -4.31 17.77
C GLN A 98 6.60 -4.06 19.15
N ALA A 99 7.80 -4.57 19.43
CA ALA A 99 8.51 -4.31 20.69
C ALA A 99 8.78 -2.82 20.88
N TRP A 100 9.28 -2.14 19.84
CA TRP A 100 9.47 -0.69 19.86
C TRP A 100 8.14 0.06 20.06
N ALA A 101 7.09 -0.33 19.34
CA ALA A 101 5.79 0.31 19.50
C ALA A 101 5.24 0.12 20.92
N ALA A 102 5.38 -1.06 21.52
CA ALA A 102 4.95 -1.32 22.89
C ALA A 102 5.70 -0.45 23.92
N GLU A 103 7.02 -0.29 23.75
CA GLU A 103 7.84 0.59 24.60
C GLU A 103 7.37 2.04 24.50
N VAL A 104 7.20 2.54 23.28
CA VAL A 104 6.69 3.89 23.02
C VAL A 104 5.29 4.07 23.60
N LEU A 105 4.43 3.06 23.47
CA LEU A 105 3.05 3.14 23.95
C LEU A 105 2.94 3.09 25.48
N ALA A 106 3.95 2.56 26.18
CA ALA A 106 4.01 2.47 27.63
C ALA A 106 4.46 3.77 28.32
N LYS A 107 5.11 4.68 27.58
CA LYS A 107 5.55 5.96 28.14
C LYS A 107 4.36 6.84 28.53
N PRO A 108 4.45 7.57 29.67
CA PRO A 108 3.46 8.59 30.00
C PRO A 108 3.48 9.68 28.91
N ARG A 109 2.30 10.16 28.54
CA ARG A 109 2.14 11.17 27.47
C ARG A 109 1.70 12.49 28.08
N ASP A 110 2.28 13.59 27.59
CA ASP A 110 1.81 14.92 27.94
C ASP A 110 0.54 15.24 27.12
N PRO A 111 -0.61 15.55 27.76
CA PRO A 111 -1.81 15.98 27.06
C PRO A 111 -1.61 17.27 26.25
N MET A 112 -0.63 18.11 26.60
CA MET A 112 -0.31 19.34 25.87
C MET A 112 0.33 19.09 24.51
N GLU A 113 0.86 17.89 24.26
CA GLU A 113 1.46 17.49 22.98
C GLU A 113 0.46 16.87 22.00
N GLN A 114 -0.82 16.78 22.39
CA GLN A 114 -1.88 16.22 21.55
C GLN A 114 -2.40 17.27 20.55
N ASP A 115 -2.24 17.03 19.25
CA ASP A 115 -2.63 17.97 18.18
C ASP A 115 -4.08 17.81 17.70
N GLY A 116 -4.95 17.24 18.53
CA GLY A 116 -6.35 16.93 18.21
C GLY A 116 -6.56 15.70 17.33
N LEU A 117 -5.55 15.29 16.55
CA LEU A 117 -5.57 14.06 15.74
C LEU A 117 -4.81 12.91 16.41
N GLY A 118 -3.85 13.22 17.27
CA GLY A 118 -3.10 12.26 18.09
C GLY A 118 -1.88 12.91 18.73
N TRP A 119 -0.89 12.11 19.08
CA TRP A 119 0.41 12.60 19.57
C TRP A 119 1.46 12.46 18.46
N TYR A 120 2.12 13.56 18.13
CA TYR A 120 3.26 13.53 17.22
C TYR A 120 4.43 12.77 17.84
N MET A 121 5.13 11.96 17.04
CA MET A 121 6.27 11.19 17.51
C MET A 121 7.59 11.76 16.98
N PRO A 122 8.42 12.38 17.83
CA PRO A 122 9.71 12.95 17.43
C PRO A 122 10.65 11.88 16.89
N SER A 123 11.46 12.25 15.87
CA SER A 123 12.34 11.33 15.15
C SER A 123 13.48 10.76 16.00
N GLU A 124 13.77 11.45 17.10
CA GLU A 124 14.71 11.12 18.14
C GLU A 124 14.31 9.83 18.86
N GLU A 125 12.99 9.57 18.98
CA GLU A 125 12.43 8.39 19.64
C GLU A 125 12.24 7.19 18.70
N TRP A 126 12.50 7.36 17.41
CA TRP A 126 12.37 6.27 16.44
C TRP A 126 13.49 5.26 16.61
N SER A 127 13.12 3.97 16.63
CA SER A 127 14.09 2.89 16.54
C SER A 127 14.87 2.96 15.22
N GLU A 128 16.03 2.32 15.18
CA GLU A 128 16.83 2.22 13.95
C GLU A 128 16.03 1.58 12.81
N GLN A 129 15.20 0.58 13.11
CA GLN A 129 14.31 -0.06 12.15
C GLN A 129 13.34 0.95 11.54
N VAL A 130 12.66 1.76 12.35
CA VAL A 130 11.70 2.78 11.88
C VAL A 130 12.40 3.82 11.03
N ARG A 131 13.60 4.26 11.41
CA ARG A 131 14.43 5.16 10.59
C ARG A 131 14.78 4.55 9.24
N ARG A 132 15.13 3.26 9.18
CA ARG A 132 15.42 2.53 7.93
C ARG A 132 14.18 2.36 7.05
N LEU A 133 12.99 2.26 7.64
CA LEU A 133 11.72 2.22 6.91
C LEU A 133 11.37 3.57 6.25
N ARG A 134 11.97 4.68 6.71
CA ARG A 134 11.80 6.04 6.17
C ARG A 134 10.32 6.48 6.03
N PRO A 135 9.51 6.42 7.11
CA PRO A 135 8.19 7.03 7.09
C PRO A 135 8.29 8.55 6.95
N LYS A 136 7.19 9.19 6.54
CA LYS A 136 7.11 10.66 6.54
C LYS A 136 7.01 11.15 7.98
N ALA A 137 7.97 11.97 8.42
CA ALA A 137 8.08 12.40 9.82
C ALA A 137 6.77 12.97 10.38
N LEU A 138 6.12 13.88 9.64
CA LEU A 138 4.85 14.50 10.05
C LEU A 138 3.66 13.52 10.16
N LEU A 139 3.82 12.29 9.69
CA LEU A 139 2.82 11.23 9.71
C LEU A 139 3.20 10.06 10.65
N VAL A 140 4.24 10.21 11.48
CA VAL A 140 4.55 9.25 12.55
C VAL A 140 3.90 9.74 13.84
N ARG A 141 2.89 9.00 14.32
CA ARG A 141 2.00 9.46 15.39
C ARG A 141 1.53 8.32 16.27
N ILE A 142 1.04 8.66 17.46
CA ILE A 142 0.24 7.75 18.31
C ILE A 142 -1.21 8.21 18.23
N ASP A 143 -2.11 7.30 17.88
CA ASP A 143 -3.53 7.61 17.69
C ASP A 143 -4.41 6.52 18.34
N PRO A 144 -5.62 6.86 18.82
CA PRO A 144 -6.56 5.89 19.40
C PRO A 144 -7.28 5.09 18.29
N LEU A 145 -6.54 4.29 17.54
CA LEU A 145 -7.03 3.53 16.37
C LEU A 145 -7.45 2.09 16.68
N LEU A 146 -7.42 1.67 17.95
CA LEU A 146 -7.63 0.28 18.33
C LEU A 146 -8.84 0.14 19.26
N GLU A 147 -9.52 -1.01 19.16
CA GLU A 147 -10.70 -1.32 19.96
C GLU A 147 -10.49 -1.09 21.46
N GLY A 148 -11.55 -0.59 22.13
CA GLY A 148 -11.51 -0.34 23.56
C GLY A 148 -10.66 0.88 23.95
N ARG A 149 -10.54 1.88 23.07
CA ARG A 149 -9.72 3.10 23.25
C ARG A 149 -8.24 2.80 23.45
N ARG A 150 -7.75 1.72 22.84
CA ARG A 150 -6.32 1.40 22.84
C ARG A 150 -5.62 2.29 21.81
N ASN A 151 -4.38 2.66 22.12
CA ASN A 151 -3.56 3.48 21.24
C ASN A 151 -2.65 2.60 20.37
N ALA A 152 -2.43 3.03 19.13
CA ALA A 152 -1.47 2.43 18.21
C ALA A 152 -0.44 3.47 17.78
N VAL A 153 0.76 3.01 17.45
CA VAL A 153 1.73 3.80 16.68
C VAL A 153 1.40 3.66 15.21
N ARG A 154 1.30 4.78 14.52
CA ARG A 154 1.03 4.90 13.09
C ARG A 154 2.26 5.45 12.39
N LEU A 155 2.75 4.75 11.37
CA LEU A 155 3.83 5.19 10.49
C LEU A 155 3.26 5.51 9.12
N GLY A 156 3.19 6.80 8.75
CA GLY A 156 2.60 7.21 7.49
C GLY A 156 3.55 7.33 6.30
N TYR A 157 3.00 6.98 5.14
CA TYR A 157 3.66 6.97 3.84
C TYR A 157 2.74 7.56 2.76
N GLY A 158 3.22 7.59 1.52
CA GLY A 158 2.42 8.07 0.38
C GLY A 158 2.24 9.58 0.34
N GLY A 159 1.31 10.08 -0.46
CA GLY A 159 1.10 11.52 -0.67
C GLY A 159 -0.18 11.82 -1.45
N GLY A 160 -0.82 12.94 -1.12
CA GLY A 160 -2.10 13.33 -1.74
C GLY A 160 -3.20 12.34 -1.35
N PRO A 161 -4.04 11.85 -2.28
CA PRO A 161 -5.09 10.88 -1.95
C PRO A 161 -4.59 9.44 -1.76
N PHE A 162 -3.28 9.20 -1.87
CA PHE A 162 -2.68 7.87 -1.78
C PHE A 162 -1.81 7.71 -0.53
N HIS A 163 -2.31 8.17 0.61
CA HIS A 163 -1.67 7.91 1.89
C HIS A 163 -1.98 6.49 2.38
N TRP A 164 -0.98 5.86 3.00
CA TRP A 164 -1.15 4.59 3.68
C TRP A 164 -0.24 4.53 4.88
N TYR A 165 -0.51 3.59 5.78
CA TYR A 165 0.10 3.55 7.08
C TYR A 165 0.47 2.13 7.49
N ILE A 166 1.53 2.00 8.29
CA ILE A 166 1.74 0.83 9.14
C ILE A 166 1.19 1.20 10.51
N VAL A 167 0.29 0.38 11.03
CA VAL A 167 -0.34 0.56 12.33
C VAL A 167 0.14 -0.57 13.24
N VAL A 168 0.71 -0.19 14.38
CA VAL A 168 1.38 -1.10 15.32
C VAL A 168 0.83 -0.84 16.71
N GLY A 169 0.07 -1.81 17.21
CA GLY A 169 -0.48 -1.84 18.56
C GLY A 169 0.10 -2.96 19.41
N PRO A 170 -0.30 -3.03 20.70
CA PRO A 170 0.04 -4.15 21.57
C PRO A 170 -0.51 -5.48 21.02
N PRO A 171 0.07 -6.63 21.40
CA PRO A 171 -0.49 -7.94 21.08
C PRO A 171 -1.97 -8.06 21.49
N GLY A 172 -2.77 -8.75 20.68
CA GLY A 172 -4.21 -8.91 20.83
C GLY A 172 -5.03 -7.65 20.52
N SER A 173 -4.40 -6.59 20.00
CA SER A 173 -5.14 -5.40 19.56
C SER A 173 -5.66 -5.53 18.14
N VAL A 174 -6.86 -5.02 17.94
CA VAL A 174 -7.56 -5.02 16.65
C VAL A 174 -7.90 -3.57 16.29
N PRO A 175 -7.75 -3.18 15.01
CA PRO A 175 -8.16 -1.87 14.54
C PRO A 175 -9.65 -1.63 14.78
N GLN A 176 -9.97 -0.46 15.32
CA GLN A 176 -11.32 0.04 15.30
C GLN A 176 -11.61 0.56 13.88
N ARG A 177 -12.61 -0.01 13.23
CA ARG A 177 -13.02 0.41 11.88
C ARG A 177 -14.08 1.47 11.98
N ASP A 178 -13.78 2.67 11.48
CA ASP A 178 -14.73 3.78 11.47
C ASP A 178 -15.64 3.74 10.23
N SER A 179 -15.22 3.06 9.16
CA SER A 179 -16.04 2.78 7.97
C SER A 179 -15.82 1.35 7.43
N VAL A 180 -16.75 0.90 6.59
CA VAL A 180 -16.68 -0.42 5.91
C VAL A 180 -15.67 -0.40 4.75
N ASP A 181 -15.34 0.79 4.26
CA ASP A 181 -14.54 1.02 3.06
C ASP A 181 -13.04 1.16 3.37
N GLU A 182 -12.67 1.27 4.65
CA GLU A 182 -11.27 1.23 5.08
C GLU A 182 -10.63 -0.14 4.83
N LEU A 183 -9.50 -0.13 4.12
CA LEU A 183 -8.75 -1.33 3.81
C LEU A 183 -7.65 -1.58 4.85
N TRP A 184 -7.90 -2.61 5.67
CA TRP A 184 -6.98 -3.09 6.69
C TRP A 184 -6.40 -4.46 6.31
N TYR A 185 -5.09 -4.51 6.09
CA TYR A 185 -4.34 -5.75 5.87
C TYR A 185 -3.71 -6.22 7.18
N ARG A 186 -4.24 -7.29 7.76
CA ARG A 186 -3.59 -7.94 8.92
C ARG A 186 -2.26 -8.54 8.50
N TRP A 187 -1.19 -8.16 9.19
CA TRP A 187 0.15 -8.69 8.95
C TRP A 187 0.56 -9.67 10.03
N ASP A 188 0.22 -9.34 11.27
CA ASP A 188 0.38 -10.17 12.46
C ASP A 188 -0.62 -9.73 13.54
N ASP A 189 -0.54 -10.31 14.73
CA ASP A 189 -1.28 -9.85 15.90
C ASP A 189 -0.87 -8.43 16.32
N GLY A 190 -1.81 -7.48 16.30
CA GLY A 190 -1.52 -6.07 16.61
C GLY A 190 -0.75 -5.29 15.53
N VAL A 191 -0.46 -5.88 14.35
CA VAL A 191 0.29 -5.21 13.26
C VAL A 191 -0.50 -5.24 11.95
N TYR A 192 -0.72 -4.06 11.38
CA TYR A 192 -1.59 -3.90 10.22
C TYR A 192 -1.02 -2.90 9.20
N GLY A 193 -1.31 -3.16 7.92
CA GLY A 193 -1.26 -2.14 6.87
C GLY A 193 -2.63 -1.48 6.73
N TRP A 194 -2.69 -0.16 6.76
CA TRP A 194 -3.94 0.61 6.67
C TRP A 194 -3.92 1.56 5.48
N PHE A 195 -4.97 1.51 4.68
CA PHE A 195 -5.22 2.39 3.54
C PHE A 195 -6.57 3.08 3.80
N PRO A 196 -6.58 4.30 4.37
CA PRO A 196 -7.81 5.03 4.56
C PRO A 196 -8.40 5.42 3.20
N GLU A 197 -9.72 5.53 3.18
CA GLU A 197 -10.40 6.18 2.06
C GLU A 197 -10.19 7.70 2.15
N ASN A 198 -10.20 8.35 1.00
CA ASN A 198 -9.95 9.79 0.85
C ASN A 198 -11.16 10.48 0.25
#